data_AF-A0A8J7GWM9-F1
#
_entry.id   AF-A0A8J7GWM9-F1
#
_cell.length_a   1.000
_cell.length_b   1.000
_cell.length_c   1.000
_cell.angle_alpha   90.00
_cell.angle_beta   90.00
_cell.angle_gamma   90.00
#
_symmetry.space_group_name_H-M   'P 1'
#
loop_
_entity.id
_entity.type
_entity.pdbx_description
1 polymer ?
#
loop_
_entity_poly.entity_id
_entity_poly.type
_entity_poly.pdbx_seq_one_letter_code
_entity_poly.pdbx_strand_id
1 'polypeptide(L)'
;MVTWLVDISNWQGDISIEQIASEGYSACVCKATEGRDYKDPWFDTYIPRVIASGMIPGAYHYLRAGDGAGQAREFYNRIAAHGGPNGWLIQLDCESDGGADEMRAWADEWNRLSGNHPFLIYSGAWWWDSHTGGYRGADLTPYVWHSRYVDGAGFGSVLYENVPDDWWTPGYGGWNTATVLQFSSHGRVAGQDIDVNAFLGSVDDLRALVRSDSTTPTPTPTGGSVTDLSYAPFGKPDALGGRDAGVLLADLWGAEMTEASPYVPSQMSARTARLIRIEQKLDAISTKLDTLLSTAPGNTTVALTQDEIKAAVKAALREGVQ
;
A
#
# COMPACT_ATOMS: atom_id res chain seq x y z
N MET A 1 -8.43 -10.52 -11.00
CA MET A 1 -7.43 -9.43 -11.16
C MET A 1 -6.49 -9.53 -9.98
N VAL A 2 -5.19 -9.26 -10.19
CA VAL A 2 -4.20 -9.24 -9.09
C VAL A 2 -3.36 -7.98 -9.13
N THR A 3 -2.81 -7.61 -7.97
CA THR A 3 -1.87 -6.51 -7.80
C THR A 3 -0.51 -7.06 -7.37
N TRP A 4 0.57 -6.63 -8.01
CA TRP A 4 1.91 -7.15 -7.75
C TRP A 4 2.58 -6.48 -6.55
N LEU A 5 3.18 -7.28 -5.69
CA LEU A 5 3.95 -6.85 -4.52
C LEU A 5 5.29 -7.57 -4.49
N VAL A 6 6.26 -7.00 -3.79
CA VAL A 6 7.50 -7.70 -3.39
C VAL A 6 7.67 -7.62 -1.88
N ASP A 7 8.42 -8.56 -1.34
CA ASP A 7 8.96 -8.48 0.01
C ASP A 7 10.49 -8.61 -0.01
N ILE A 8 11.15 -7.84 0.86
CA ILE A 8 12.62 -7.71 0.89
C ILE A 8 13.12 -7.62 2.34
N SER A 9 14.43 -7.84 2.49
CA SER A 9 15.12 -7.77 3.78
C SER A 9 16.55 -7.24 3.60
N ASN A 10 17.35 -7.34 4.64
CA ASN A 10 18.78 -7.08 4.57
C ASN A 10 19.54 -7.92 3.52
N TRP A 11 18.99 -9.05 3.05
CA TRP A 11 19.61 -9.88 2.02
C TRP A 11 19.75 -9.16 0.67
N GLN A 12 18.90 -8.17 0.39
CA GLN A 12 18.91 -7.42 -0.88
C GLN A 12 19.89 -6.23 -0.93
N GLY A 13 20.48 -5.85 0.20
CA GLY A 13 21.46 -4.75 0.26
C GLY A 13 20.92 -3.41 -0.27
N ASP A 14 21.73 -2.68 -1.05
CA ASP A 14 21.31 -1.37 -1.61
C ASP A 14 20.48 -1.54 -2.90
N ILE A 15 19.43 -2.37 -2.86
CA ILE A 15 18.51 -2.55 -3.99
C ILE A 15 17.78 -1.22 -4.31
N SER A 16 17.57 -0.94 -5.61
CA SER A 16 16.84 0.27 -6.02
C SER A 16 15.33 0.08 -5.88
N ILE A 17 14.76 0.69 -4.83
CA ILE A 17 13.32 0.74 -4.59
C ILE A 17 12.58 1.50 -5.70
N GLU A 18 13.22 2.51 -6.29
CA GLU A 18 12.69 3.26 -7.42
C GLU A 18 12.57 2.38 -8.66
N GLN A 19 13.54 1.49 -8.88
CA GLN A 19 13.47 0.54 -9.97
C GLN A 19 12.34 -0.48 -9.73
N ILE A 20 12.19 -1.01 -8.52
CA ILE A 20 11.06 -1.88 -8.14
C ILE A 20 9.73 -1.20 -8.50
N ALA A 21 9.52 0.05 -8.09
CA ALA A 21 8.31 0.79 -8.43
C ALA A 21 8.13 0.97 -9.96
N SER A 22 9.21 1.27 -10.68
CA SER A 22 9.18 1.46 -12.14
C SER A 22 8.86 0.18 -12.91
N GLU A 23 9.15 -0.98 -12.32
CA GLU A 23 8.82 -2.31 -12.86
C GLU A 23 7.35 -2.69 -12.62
N GLY A 24 6.57 -1.85 -11.94
CA GLY A 24 5.10 -1.97 -11.84
C GLY A 24 4.59 -2.60 -10.54
N TYR A 25 5.44 -2.78 -9.54
CA TYR A 25 5.03 -3.24 -8.21
C TYR A 25 4.33 -2.12 -7.44
N SER A 26 3.25 -2.47 -6.73
CA SER A 26 2.39 -1.51 -6.02
C SER A 26 2.68 -1.41 -4.53
N ALA A 27 3.34 -2.42 -3.96
CA ALA A 27 3.78 -2.42 -2.56
C ALA A 27 5.15 -3.10 -2.42
N CYS A 28 5.88 -2.70 -1.39
CA CYS A 28 7.15 -3.31 -1.00
C CYS A 28 7.16 -3.52 0.51
N VAL A 29 7.16 -4.78 0.95
CA VAL A 29 7.11 -5.16 2.37
C VAL A 29 8.53 -5.45 2.86
N CYS A 30 8.99 -4.66 3.82
CA CYS A 30 10.38 -4.72 4.27
C CYS A 30 10.47 -5.43 5.63
N LYS A 31 11.43 -6.36 5.80
CA LYS A 31 11.73 -6.92 7.12
C LYS A 31 12.04 -5.81 8.10
N ALA A 32 11.33 -5.78 9.22
CA ALA A 32 11.54 -4.77 10.26
C ALA A 32 12.28 -5.34 11.46
N THR A 33 11.82 -6.49 11.94
CA THR A 33 12.27 -7.11 13.19
C THR A 33 12.16 -8.63 13.11
N GLU A 34 12.92 -9.32 13.94
CA GLU A 34 12.87 -10.77 14.10
C GLU A 34 13.10 -11.12 15.57
N GLY A 35 12.23 -11.97 16.14
CA GLY A 35 12.33 -12.29 17.55
C GLY A 35 12.31 -11.02 18.42
N ARG A 36 12.95 -11.09 19.59
CA ARG A 36 12.99 -9.96 20.53
C ARG A 36 14.08 -8.95 20.24
N ASP A 37 15.13 -9.36 19.53
CA ASP A 37 16.41 -8.64 19.60
C ASP A 37 16.95 -8.23 18.23
N TYR A 38 16.50 -8.84 17.14
CA TYR A 38 17.00 -8.49 15.81
C TYR A 38 16.17 -7.39 15.17
N LYS A 39 16.86 -6.36 14.70
CA LYS A 39 16.30 -5.26 13.91
C LYS A 39 16.99 -5.29 12.55
N ASP A 40 16.20 -5.31 11.49
CA ASP A 40 16.77 -5.32 10.15
C ASP A 40 17.51 -3.98 9.91
N PRO A 41 18.81 -4.02 9.55
CA PRO A 41 19.63 -2.82 9.38
C PRO A 41 19.25 -1.98 8.16
N TRP A 42 18.56 -2.56 7.17
CA TRP A 42 18.15 -1.85 5.96
C TRP A 42 16.76 -1.24 6.05
N PHE A 43 15.95 -1.62 7.03
CA PHE A 43 14.57 -1.12 7.19
C PHE A 43 14.46 0.41 7.17
N ASP A 44 15.32 1.11 7.92
CA ASP A 44 15.32 2.58 7.99
C ASP A 44 15.76 3.24 6.67
N THR A 45 16.44 2.50 5.80
CA THR A 45 16.82 2.95 4.47
C THR A 45 15.71 2.67 3.46
N TYR A 46 15.09 1.49 3.53
CA TYR A 46 14.06 1.08 2.56
C TYR A 46 12.75 1.85 2.72
N ILE A 47 12.19 1.92 3.93
CA ILE A 47 10.84 2.46 4.14
C ILE A 47 10.67 3.89 3.58
N PRO A 48 11.56 4.85 3.87
CA PRO A 48 11.43 6.19 3.29
C PRO A 48 11.48 6.19 1.76
N ARG A 49 12.28 5.32 1.15
CA ARG A 49 12.37 5.16 -0.32
C ARG A 49 11.08 4.55 -0.88
N VAL A 50 10.50 3.56 -0.20
CA VAL A 50 9.21 2.96 -0.59
C VAL A 50 8.11 4.03 -0.58
N ILE A 51 7.99 4.79 0.50
CA ILE A 51 7.03 5.90 0.62
C ILE A 51 7.26 6.95 -0.49
N ALA A 52 8.52 7.32 -0.74
CA ALA A 52 8.87 8.32 -1.75
C ALA A 52 8.58 7.84 -3.20
N SER A 53 8.63 6.54 -3.46
CA SER A 53 8.31 5.93 -4.75
C SER A 53 6.80 5.91 -5.06
N GLY A 54 5.95 6.14 -4.05
CA GLY A 54 4.49 6.09 -4.19
C GLY A 54 3.90 4.68 -4.08
N MET A 55 4.73 3.66 -3.86
CA MET A 55 4.27 2.33 -3.45
C MET A 55 3.66 2.35 -2.05
N ILE A 56 2.80 1.38 -1.77
CA ILE A 56 2.28 1.13 -0.42
C ILE A 56 3.44 0.56 0.43
N PRO A 57 3.83 1.24 1.52
CA PRO A 57 4.83 0.71 2.43
C PRO A 57 4.30 -0.54 3.12
N GLY A 58 5.15 -1.53 3.33
CA GLY A 58 4.83 -2.65 4.20
C GLY A 58 5.99 -3.01 5.10
N ALA A 59 5.66 -3.68 6.19
CA ALA A 59 6.63 -4.16 7.16
C ALA A 59 6.26 -5.57 7.61
N TYR A 60 7.26 -6.41 7.85
CA TYR A 60 7.04 -7.71 8.44
C TYR A 60 7.89 -7.98 9.68
N HIS A 61 7.34 -8.81 10.55
CA HIS A 61 7.99 -9.36 11.73
C HIS A 61 8.20 -10.86 11.55
N TYR A 62 9.45 -11.33 11.62
CA TYR A 62 9.76 -12.76 11.59
C TYR A 62 9.61 -13.36 13.00
N LEU A 63 8.58 -14.16 13.19
CA LEU A 63 8.19 -14.70 14.49
C LEU A 63 9.17 -15.78 14.95
N ARG A 64 9.65 -15.66 16.19
CA ARG A 64 10.45 -16.68 16.88
C ARG A 64 9.71 -17.18 18.12
N ALA A 65 10.14 -18.32 18.67
CA ALA A 65 9.63 -18.81 19.95
C ALA A 65 9.87 -17.80 21.08
N GLY A 66 9.01 -17.83 22.11
CA GLY A 66 9.20 -17.03 23.33
C GLY A 66 8.17 -15.91 23.52
N ASP A 67 8.62 -14.69 23.83
CA ASP A 67 7.71 -13.60 24.20
C ASP A 67 7.05 -12.94 22.96
N GLY A 68 5.96 -13.55 22.47
CA GLY A 68 5.18 -13.04 21.33
C GLY A 68 4.64 -11.62 21.52
N ALA A 69 4.20 -11.26 22.72
CA ALA A 69 3.77 -9.88 23.00
C ALA A 69 4.96 -8.90 22.96
N GLY A 70 6.13 -9.31 23.47
CA GLY A 70 7.35 -8.54 23.36
C GLY A 70 7.81 -8.33 21.92
N GLN A 71 7.65 -9.34 21.09
CA GLN A 71 7.91 -9.28 19.66
C GLN A 71 6.99 -8.24 18.97
N ALA A 72 5.69 -8.26 19.27
CA ALA A 72 4.74 -7.26 18.75
C ALA A 72 5.08 -5.83 19.17
N ARG A 73 5.54 -5.62 20.42
CA ARG A 73 5.98 -4.30 20.91
C ARG A 73 7.18 -3.77 20.13
N GLU A 74 8.21 -4.59 19.94
CA GLU A 74 9.40 -4.16 19.18
C GLU A 74 9.05 -3.83 17.74
N PHE A 75 8.22 -4.67 17.10
CA PHE A 75 7.75 -4.42 15.74
C PHE A 75 6.91 -3.15 15.62
N TYR A 76 5.93 -2.96 16.51
CA TYR A 76 5.10 -1.75 16.54
C TYR A 76 5.97 -0.49 16.74
N ASN A 77 6.89 -0.50 17.69
CA ASN A 77 7.81 0.62 17.92
C ASN A 77 8.66 0.93 16.69
N ARG A 78 9.10 -0.10 15.96
CA ARG A 78 9.87 0.04 14.72
C ARG A 78 9.08 0.76 13.64
N ILE A 79 7.79 0.44 13.49
CA ILE A 79 6.90 1.09 12.51
C ILE A 79 6.47 2.49 12.98
N ALA A 80 6.17 2.65 14.27
CA ALA A 80 5.75 3.93 14.85
C ALA A 80 6.81 5.04 14.67
N ALA A 81 8.10 4.67 14.66
CA ALA A 81 9.20 5.59 14.36
C ALA A 81 9.13 6.19 12.94
N HIS A 82 8.34 5.61 12.04
CA HIS A 82 8.15 6.03 10.64
C HIS A 82 6.72 6.53 10.35
N GLY A 83 5.93 6.84 11.39
CA GLY A 83 4.59 7.41 11.25
C GLY A 83 3.44 6.44 11.58
N GLY A 84 3.75 5.21 12.00
CA GLY A 84 2.74 4.25 12.44
C GLY A 84 2.15 3.40 11.30
N PRO A 85 1.26 2.45 11.63
CA PRO A 85 0.84 1.41 10.70
C PRO A 85 -0.25 1.85 9.70
N ASN A 86 -0.94 2.97 9.91
CA ASN A 86 -2.03 3.39 9.01
C ASN A 86 -1.50 3.64 7.59
N GLY A 87 -2.10 2.98 6.60
CA GLY A 87 -1.65 2.98 5.21
C GLY A 87 -0.57 1.95 4.89
N TRP A 88 -0.18 1.09 5.83
CA TRP A 88 0.88 0.11 5.65
C TRP A 88 0.35 -1.33 5.59
N LEU A 89 0.93 -2.12 4.69
CA LEU A 89 0.71 -3.57 4.64
C LEU A 89 1.54 -4.27 5.72
N ILE A 90 0.88 -4.83 6.72
CA ILE A 90 1.53 -5.46 7.87
C ILE A 90 1.47 -6.98 7.75
N GLN A 91 2.59 -7.64 8.01
CA GLN A 91 2.71 -9.09 7.95
C GLN A 91 3.37 -9.64 9.22
N LEU A 92 2.79 -10.69 9.78
CA LEU A 92 3.42 -11.57 10.76
C LEU A 92 3.92 -12.81 10.01
N ASP A 93 5.22 -13.01 9.98
CA ASP A 93 5.87 -14.10 9.27
C ASP A 93 6.06 -15.30 10.21
N CYS A 94 5.32 -16.37 9.94
CA CYS A 94 5.22 -17.59 10.73
C CYS A 94 5.77 -18.79 9.95
N GLU A 95 7.08 -18.98 9.99
CA GLU A 95 7.74 -20.10 9.29
C GLU A 95 8.93 -20.70 10.06
N SER A 96 8.99 -20.45 11.38
CA SER A 96 10.12 -20.80 12.23
C SER A 96 9.69 -21.67 13.43
N ASP A 97 10.31 -21.44 14.58
CA ASP A 97 10.15 -22.09 15.87
C ASP A 97 9.06 -21.45 16.75
N GLY A 98 8.50 -20.29 16.36
CA GLY A 98 7.34 -19.69 17.04
C GLY A 98 6.03 -20.38 16.65
N GLY A 99 5.19 -20.72 17.62
CA GLY A 99 3.96 -21.50 17.41
C GLY A 99 2.67 -20.71 17.61
N ALA A 100 1.57 -21.46 17.80
CA ALA A 100 0.23 -20.89 18.02
C ALA A 100 0.17 -19.95 19.23
N ASP A 101 0.93 -20.24 20.29
CA ASP A 101 0.92 -19.45 21.52
C ASP A 101 1.57 -18.07 21.29
N GLU A 102 2.72 -18.03 20.62
CA GLU A 102 3.38 -16.79 20.24
C GLU A 102 2.54 -15.97 19.25
N MET A 103 1.91 -16.61 18.26
CA MET A 103 1.00 -15.93 17.33
C MET A 103 -0.16 -15.24 18.04
N ARG A 104 -0.81 -15.93 18.99
CA ARG A 104 -1.92 -15.34 19.78
C ARG A 104 -1.43 -14.14 20.60
N ALA A 105 -0.34 -14.32 21.34
CA ALA A 105 0.23 -13.25 22.16
C ALA A 105 0.68 -12.03 21.33
N TRP A 106 1.23 -12.27 20.14
CA TRP A 106 1.61 -11.22 19.21
C TRP A 106 0.38 -10.48 18.68
N ALA A 107 -0.64 -11.21 18.22
CA ALA A 107 -1.86 -10.64 17.66
C ALA A 107 -2.63 -9.79 18.68
N ASP A 108 -2.77 -10.27 19.92
CA ASP A 108 -3.43 -9.53 21.01
C ASP A 108 -2.72 -8.20 21.28
N GLU A 109 -1.39 -8.23 21.39
CA GLU A 109 -0.60 -7.03 21.67
C GLU A 109 -0.55 -6.07 20.47
N TRP A 110 -0.44 -6.61 19.24
CA TRP A 110 -0.53 -5.82 18.02
C TRP A 110 -1.85 -5.08 17.92
N ASN A 111 -2.97 -5.77 18.14
CA ASN A 111 -4.31 -5.18 18.10
C ASN A 111 -4.45 -4.08 19.16
N ARG A 112 -3.95 -4.32 20.37
CA ARG A 112 -3.95 -3.33 21.46
C ARG A 112 -3.16 -2.07 21.11
N LEU A 113 -1.98 -2.21 20.50
CA LEU A 113 -1.09 -1.09 20.19
C LEU A 113 -1.52 -0.32 18.94
N SER A 114 -1.96 -1.04 17.90
CA SER A 114 -2.28 -0.48 16.59
C SER A 114 -3.71 0.01 16.44
N GLY A 115 -4.59 -0.30 17.40
CA GLY A 115 -6.01 -0.01 17.30
C GLY A 115 -6.73 -0.95 16.32
N ASN A 116 -6.37 -2.23 16.34
CA ASN A 116 -6.84 -3.28 15.41
C ASN A 116 -6.47 -3.02 13.94
N HIS A 117 -5.28 -2.47 13.68
CA HIS A 117 -4.81 -2.34 12.31
C HIS A 117 -4.67 -3.72 11.65
N PRO A 118 -5.19 -3.92 10.42
CA PRO A 118 -5.12 -5.20 9.73
C PRO A 118 -3.68 -5.72 9.59
N PHE A 119 -3.49 -7.01 9.85
CA PHE A 119 -2.24 -7.71 9.57
C PHE A 119 -2.52 -9.03 8.85
N LEU A 120 -1.57 -9.46 8.02
CA LEU A 120 -1.59 -10.76 7.32
C LEU A 120 -0.70 -11.73 8.08
N ILE A 121 -1.09 -13.00 8.15
CA ILE A 121 -0.15 -14.06 8.53
C ILE A 121 0.50 -14.63 7.27
N TYR A 122 1.82 -14.56 7.19
CA TYR A 122 2.58 -15.29 6.20
C TYR A 122 2.93 -16.69 6.70
N SER A 123 2.67 -17.70 5.87
CA SER A 123 3.13 -19.08 6.09
C SER A 123 2.82 -19.94 4.86
N GLY A 124 3.21 -21.21 4.91
CA GLY A 124 2.81 -22.23 3.94
C GLY A 124 2.26 -23.50 4.60
N ALA A 125 1.49 -24.28 3.83
CA ALA A 125 0.89 -25.54 4.29
C ALA A 125 1.95 -26.54 4.79
N TRP A 126 3.17 -26.46 4.26
CA TRP A 126 4.33 -27.27 4.65
C TRP A 126 4.77 -27.07 6.10
N TRP A 127 4.49 -25.91 6.69
CA TRP A 127 4.88 -25.54 8.05
C TRP A 127 3.71 -25.67 9.04
N TRP A 128 2.51 -25.27 8.60
CA TRP A 128 1.42 -24.90 9.50
C TRP A 128 1.02 -25.98 10.50
N ASP A 129 0.63 -27.17 10.03
CA ASP A 129 0.03 -28.17 10.91
C ASP A 129 1.03 -28.73 11.93
N SER A 130 2.29 -28.94 11.52
CA SER A 130 3.33 -29.49 12.40
C SER A 130 3.78 -28.53 13.49
N HIS A 131 3.71 -27.22 13.25
CA HIS A 131 4.20 -26.20 14.20
C HIS A 131 3.07 -25.56 15.02
N THR A 132 1.83 -25.65 14.55
CA THR A 132 0.68 -25.04 15.22
C THR A 132 -0.32 -26.05 15.77
N GLY A 133 -0.18 -27.34 15.43
CA GLY A 133 -1.17 -28.37 15.78
C GLY A 133 -2.50 -28.19 15.03
N GLY A 134 -2.46 -27.61 13.83
CA GLY A 134 -3.66 -27.30 13.03
C GLY A 134 -4.43 -26.10 13.57
N TYR A 135 -3.76 -25.15 14.22
CA TYR A 135 -4.39 -23.96 14.78
C TYR A 135 -5.14 -23.18 13.68
N ARG A 136 -6.31 -22.66 14.03
CA ARG A 136 -7.13 -21.86 13.13
C ARG A 136 -6.64 -20.40 13.12
N GLY A 137 -5.58 -20.12 12.36
CA GLY A 137 -5.04 -18.76 12.21
C GLY A 137 -6.06 -17.72 11.72
N ALA A 138 -7.08 -18.16 10.99
CA ALA A 138 -8.21 -17.32 10.57
C ALA A 138 -9.01 -16.72 11.75
N ASP A 139 -8.89 -17.29 12.96
CA ASP A 139 -9.50 -16.77 14.16
C ASP A 139 -8.69 -15.56 14.73
N LEU A 140 -7.45 -15.34 14.29
CA LEU A 140 -6.62 -14.16 14.63
C LEU A 140 -6.72 -13.04 13.60
N THR A 141 -6.70 -13.40 12.31
CA THR A 141 -6.87 -12.47 11.21
C THR A 141 -7.50 -13.18 10.01
N PRO A 142 -8.46 -12.57 9.30
CA PRO A 142 -9.03 -13.17 8.10
C PRO A 142 -8.05 -13.18 6.92
N TYR A 143 -6.88 -12.54 7.06
CA TYR A 143 -5.95 -12.32 5.97
C TYR A 143 -4.71 -13.22 6.06
N VAL A 144 -4.46 -13.97 4.99
CA VAL A 144 -3.27 -14.84 4.89
C VAL A 144 -2.46 -14.49 3.66
N TRP A 145 -1.15 -14.51 3.84
CA TRP A 145 -0.14 -14.45 2.79
C TRP A 145 0.41 -15.87 2.61
N HIS A 146 -0.16 -16.59 1.65
CA HIS A 146 0.14 -17.99 1.42
C HIS A 146 1.42 -18.15 0.60
N SER A 147 2.39 -18.93 1.08
CA SER A 147 3.58 -19.31 0.29
C SER A 147 3.38 -20.64 -0.45
N ARG A 148 3.54 -20.59 -1.77
CA ARG A 148 3.56 -21.77 -2.64
C ARG A 148 4.21 -21.42 -3.98
N TYR A 149 5.31 -22.07 -4.32
CA TYR A 149 6.16 -21.61 -5.42
C TYR A 149 6.02 -22.42 -6.70
N VAL A 150 6.01 -21.72 -7.83
CA VAL A 150 6.23 -22.32 -9.15
C VAL A 150 7.72 -22.62 -9.33
N ASP A 151 8.03 -23.59 -10.20
CA ASP A 151 9.41 -23.86 -10.60
C ASP A 151 9.94 -22.78 -11.56
N GLY A 152 11.25 -22.53 -11.51
CA GLY A 152 11.96 -21.64 -12.43
C GLY A 152 12.26 -20.24 -11.85
N ALA A 153 12.81 -19.39 -12.71
CA ALA A 153 13.22 -18.02 -12.39
C ALA A 153 12.95 -17.10 -13.58
N GLY A 154 12.70 -15.81 -13.32
CA GLY A 154 12.39 -14.83 -14.36
C GLY A 154 11.47 -13.73 -13.87
N PHE A 155 10.89 -12.96 -14.79
CA PHE A 155 9.95 -11.90 -14.40
C PHE A 155 8.74 -12.48 -13.67
N GLY A 156 8.32 -11.84 -12.58
CA GLY A 156 7.18 -12.29 -11.77
C GLY A 156 5.90 -12.45 -12.58
N SER A 157 5.66 -11.58 -13.56
CA SER A 157 4.52 -11.69 -14.47
C SER A 157 4.51 -12.97 -15.31
N VAL A 158 5.68 -13.46 -15.72
CA VAL A 158 5.83 -14.70 -16.50
C VAL A 158 5.73 -15.92 -15.59
N LEU A 159 6.35 -15.86 -14.41
CA LEU A 159 6.25 -16.93 -13.41
C LEU A 159 4.80 -17.14 -12.97
N TYR A 160 4.04 -16.05 -12.80
CA TYR A 160 2.65 -16.11 -12.39
C TYR A 160 1.72 -16.80 -13.40
N GLU A 161 2.06 -16.85 -14.69
CA GLU A 161 1.28 -17.60 -15.69
C GLU A 161 1.21 -19.10 -15.38
N ASN A 162 2.13 -19.61 -14.57
CA ASN A 162 2.18 -21.01 -14.12
C ASN A 162 1.49 -21.24 -12.77
N VAL A 163 0.91 -20.21 -12.15
CA VAL A 163 0.17 -20.33 -10.88
C VAL A 163 -1.22 -20.92 -11.15
N PRO A 164 -1.53 -22.11 -10.63
CA PRO A 164 -2.86 -22.69 -10.72
C PRO A 164 -3.89 -21.94 -9.86
N ASP A 165 -5.14 -21.88 -10.33
CA ASP A 165 -6.23 -21.19 -9.62
C ASP A 165 -6.48 -21.75 -8.20
N ASP A 166 -6.28 -23.05 -7.99
CA ASP A 166 -6.51 -23.71 -6.69
C ASP A 166 -5.48 -23.32 -5.62
N TRP A 167 -4.37 -22.67 -5.98
CA TRP A 167 -3.39 -22.16 -5.01
C TRP A 167 -3.95 -20.99 -4.19
N TRP A 168 -5.00 -20.32 -4.69
CA TRP A 168 -5.70 -19.31 -3.92
C TRP A 168 -6.54 -19.87 -2.77
N THR A 169 -6.67 -21.20 -2.64
CA THR A 169 -7.27 -21.88 -1.49
C THR A 169 -6.16 -22.54 -0.66
N PRO A 170 -5.71 -21.92 0.45
CA PRO A 170 -4.53 -22.38 1.19
C PRO A 170 -4.64 -23.82 1.72
N GLY A 171 -5.84 -24.25 2.14
CA GLY A 171 -6.08 -25.59 2.66
C GLY A 171 -5.63 -25.82 4.10
N TYR A 172 -5.17 -24.79 4.81
CA TYR A 172 -4.76 -24.83 6.22
C TYR A 172 -5.23 -23.57 6.97
N GLY A 173 -5.09 -23.57 8.29
CA GLY A 173 -5.31 -22.40 9.15
C GLY A 173 -6.72 -21.83 9.18
N GLY A 174 -7.68 -22.46 8.48
CA GLY A 174 -9.08 -22.04 8.43
C GLY A 174 -9.39 -20.94 7.42
N TRP A 175 -8.43 -20.53 6.57
CA TRP A 175 -8.67 -19.56 5.50
C TRP A 175 -9.25 -20.24 4.25
N ASN A 176 -10.34 -19.68 3.72
CA ASN A 176 -10.96 -20.17 2.49
C ASN A 176 -10.27 -19.63 1.23
N THR A 177 -9.68 -18.44 1.33
CA THR A 177 -9.04 -17.75 0.20
C THR A 177 -7.81 -16.99 0.69
N ALA A 178 -6.69 -17.11 -0.03
CA ALA A 178 -5.49 -16.33 0.23
C ALA A 178 -5.72 -14.86 -0.11
N THR A 179 -5.25 -13.96 0.76
CA THR A 179 -5.26 -12.51 0.50
C THR A 179 -4.10 -12.11 -0.39
N VAL A 180 -2.93 -12.68 -0.10
CA VAL A 180 -1.71 -12.57 -0.92
C VAL A 180 -1.18 -13.98 -1.16
N LEU A 181 -0.65 -14.22 -2.35
CA LEU A 181 0.08 -15.43 -2.71
C LEU A 181 1.53 -15.05 -3.02
N GLN A 182 2.49 -15.57 -2.24
CA GLN A 182 3.90 -15.55 -2.62
C GLN A 182 4.16 -16.76 -3.51
N PHE A 183 4.41 -16.49 -4.79
CA PHE A 183 4.43 -17.52 -5.82
C PHE A 183 5.83 -17.86 -6.35
N SER A 184 6.85 -17.11 -5.96
CA SER A 184 8.24 -17.45 -6.25
C SER A 184 9.20 -16.64 -5.39
N SER A 185 10.34 -17.25 -5.05
CA SER A 185 11.52 -16.58 -4.48
C SER A 185 12.59 -16.20 -5.52
N HIS A 186 12.30 -16.43 -6.79
CA HIS A 186 13.23 -16.23 -7.91
C HIS A 186 12.66 -15.27 -8.96
N GLY A 187 11.87 -14.29 -8.50
CA GLY A 187 11.38 -13.20 -9.33
C GLY A 187 12.51 -12.24 -9.67
N ARG A 188 12.76 -12.00 -10.95
CA ARG A 188 13.77 -11.04 -11.40
C ARG A 188 13.22 -9.62 -11.25
N VAL A 189 13.67 -8.92 -10.21
CA VAL A 189 13.21 -7.56 -9.87
C VAL A 189 14.41 -6.68 -9.53
N ALA A 190 14.47 -5.49 -10.12
CA ALA A 190 15.55 -4.53 -9.91
C ALA A 190 16.97 -5.13 -10.02
N GLY A 191 17.13 -6.09 -10.93
CA GLY A 191 18.42 -6.76 -11.15
C GLY A 191 18.83 -7.78 -10.09
N GLN A 192 17.92 -8.21 -9.22
CA GLN A 192 18.13 -9.26 -8.21
C GLN A 192 17.02 -10.32 -8.27
N ASP A 193 17.23 -11.44 -7.57
CA ASP A 193 16.20 -12.45 -7.34
C ASP A 193 15.47 -12.09 -6.04
N ILE A 194 14.15 -11.93 -6.14
CA ILE A 194 13.29 -11.35 -5.12
C ILE A 194 12.02 -12.20 -4.97
N ASP A 195 11.51 -12.25 -3.75
CA ASP A 195 10.21 -12.83 -3.44
C ASP A 195 9.09 -11.99 -4.09
N VAL A 196 8.36 -12.61 -5.02
CA VAL A 196 7.30 -11.98 -5.80
C VAL A 196 5.93 -12.49 -5.41
N ASN A 197 4.99 -11.55 -5.35
CA ASN A 197 3.71 -11.75 -4.70
C ASN A 197 2.57 -11.17 -5.52
N ALA A 198 1.41 -11.81 -5.40
CA ALA A 198 0.16 -11.36 -5.97
C ALA A 198 -0.86 -11.13 -4.86
N PHE A 199 -1.44 -9.93 -4.78
CA PHE A 199 -2.62 -9.63 -3.98
C PHE A 199 -3.89 -9.90 -4.79
N LEU A 200 -4.88 -10.58 -4.19
CA LEU A 200 -6.15 -10.87 -4.85
C LEU A 200 -7.07 -9.64 -4.85
N GLY A 201 -6.82 -8.72 -5.77
CA GLY A 201 -7.62 -7.50 -5.93
C GLY A 201 -6.87 -6.41 -6.67
N SER A 202 -7.51 -5.25 -6.78
CA SER A 202 -6.91 -4.04 -7.34
C SER A 202 -6.03 -3.30 -6.31
N VAL A 203 -5.23 -2.34 -6.77
CA VAL A 203 -4.44 -1.48 -5.87
C VAL A 203 -5.32 -0.63 -4.95
N ASP A 204 -6.54 -0.28 -5.38
CA ASP A 204 -7.48 0.47 -4.54
C ASP A 204 -8.08 -0.42 -3.44
N ASP A 205 -8.34 -1.70 -3.73
CA ASP A 205 -8.73 -2.68 -2.70
C ASP A 205 -7.60 -2.86 -1.67
N LEU A 206 -6.34 -2.92 -2.13
CA LEU A 206 -5.19 -3.00 -1.24
C LEU A 206 -5.06 -1.73 -0.38
N ARG A 207 -5.26 -0.55 -0.96
CA ARG A 207 -5.27 0.73 -0.21
C ARG A 207 -6.40 0.81 0.80
N ALA A 208 -7.55 0.21 0.50
CA ALA A 208 -8.67 0.14 1.43
C ALA A 208 -8.33 -0.78 2.61
N LEU A 209 -7.75 -1.96 2.33
CA LEU A 209 -7.34 -2.94 3.33
C LEU A 209 -6.38 -2.36 4.38
N VAL A 210 -5.42 -1.53 3.96
CA VAL A 210 -4.38 -1.01 4.85
C VAL A 210 -4.76 0.28 5.58
N ARG A 211 -6.01 0.75 5.49
CA ARG A 211 -6.47 1.95 6.21
C ARG A 211 -7.24 1.59 7.46
N SER A 212 -6.94 2.28 8.56
CA SER A 212 -7.57 2.08 9.87
C SER A 212 -9.07 2.42 9.90
N ASP A 213 -9.58 3.16 8.90
CA ASP A 213 -10.99 3.54 8.79
C ASP A 213 -11.84 2.50 8.03
N SER A 214 -11.22 1.43 7.53
CA SER A 214 -11.94 0.35 6.87
C SER A 214 -12.66 -0.50 7.92
N THR A 215 -13.93 -0.16 8.20
CA THR A 215 -14.86 -1.15 8.72
C THR A 215 -14.91 -2.30 7.72
N THR A 216 -14.55 -3.50 8.19
CA THR A 216 -14.48 -4.73 7.38
C THR A 216 -15.70 -4.85 6.46
N PRO A 217 -15.54 -4.89 5.13
CA PRO A 217 -16.65 -5.27 4.27
C PRO A 217 -16.90 -6.76 4.47
N THR A 218 -18.00 -7.11 5.11
CA THR A 218 -18.57 -8.47 5.07
C THR A 218 -18.74 -8.86 3.60
N PRO A 219 -18.28 -10.04 3.16
CA PRO A 219 -18.51 -10.49 1.79
C PRO A 219 -20.02 -10.71 1.59
N THR A 220 -20.65 -9.83 0.80
CA THR A 220 -22.05 -10.00 0.41
C THR A 220 -22.18 -11.16 -0.57
N PRO A 221 -23.09 -12.14 -0.34
CA PRO A 221 -23.36 -13.19 -1.30
C PRO A 221 -23.96 -12.59 -2.57
N THR A 222 -23.45 -13.00 -3.72
CA THR A 222 -23.95 -12.58 -5.04
C THR A 222 -25.35 -13.14 -5.26
N GLY A 223 -26.37 -12.29 -5.31
CA GLY A 223 -27.72 -12.69 -5.73
C GLY A 223 -28.75 -11.58 -5.58
N GLY A 224 -29.13 -10.94 -6.69
CA GLY A 224 -30.34 -10.12 -6.77
C GLY A 224 -30.20 -8.87 -7.63
N SER A 225 -30.71 -8.93 -8.86
CA SER A 225 -31.07 -7.76 -9.66
C SER A 225 -32.23 -7.01 -8.98
N VAL A 226 -32.27 -5.68 -9.07
CA VAL A 226 -33.37 -4.89 -9.66
C VAL A 226 -33.09 -3.38 -9.46
N THR A 227 -33.21 -2.71 -10.61
CA THR A 227 -33.42 -1.30 -10.95
C THR A 227 -33.64 -0.22 -9.88
N ASP A 228 -33.15 0.97 -10.27
CA ASP A 228 -33.72 2.31 -10.07
C ASP A 228 -33.04 3.20 -9.02
N LEU A 229 -32.14 4.09 -9.49
CA LEU A 229 -31.98 5.42 -8.93
C LEU A 229 -31.65 6.42 -10.05
N SER A 230 -32.67 7.19 -10.38
CA SER A 230 -32.72 8.29 -11.33
C SER A 230 -31.76 9.44 -11.00
N TYR A 231 -31.21 10.00 -12.07
CA TYR A 231 -30.52 11.28 -12.19
C TYR A 231 -31.31 12.44 -11.55
N ALA A 232 -30.68 13.23 -10.67
CA ALA A 232 -31.18 14.54 -10.24
C ALA A 232 -30.14 15.63 -10.59
N PRO A 233 -30.52 16.72 -11.28
CA PRO A 233 -29.59 17.73 -11.75
C PRO A 233 -29.23 18.73 -10.63
N PHE A 234 -27.95 19.10 -10.57
CA PHE A 234 -27.47 20.23 -9.76
C PHE A 234 -28.07 21.53 -10.29
N GLY A 235 -28.91 22.17 -9.47
CA GLY A 235 -29.28 23.58 -9.64
C GLY A 235 -28.15 24.51 -9.21
N LYS A 236 -27.89 25.54 -10.01
CA LYS A 236 -27.15 26.77 -9.64
C LYS A 236 -28.18 27.89 -9.35
N PRO A 237 -27.74 29.06 -8.88
CA PRO A 237 -26.89 29.37 -7.72
C PRO A 237 -27.65 30.36 -6.80
N ASP A 238 -27.13 30.65 -5.60
CA ASP A 238 -27.01 32.01 -5.04
C ASP A 238 -26.76 31.95 -3.53
N ALA A 239 -25.90 32.87 -3.07
CA ALA A 239 -25.61 33.21 -1.68
C ALA A 239 -24.70 32.28 -0.86
N LEU A 240 -23.43 32.15 -1.28
CA LEU A 240 -22.32 32.15 -0.30
C LEU A 240 -21.19 33.02 -0.86
N GLY A 241 -20.98 34.17 -0.20
CA GLY A 241 -19.89 35.08 -0.47
C GLY A 241 -18.53 34.40 -0.31
N GLY A 242 -17.57 34.91 -1.08
CA GLY A 242 -16.23 34.35 -1.23
C GLY A 242 -15.64 33.77 0.06
N ARG A 243 -15.27 32.49 -0.02
CA ARG A 243 -14.24 31.87 0.80
C ARG A 243 -13.41 30.99 -0.13
N ASP A 244 -12.11 31.26 -0.08
CA ASP A 244 -11.06 30.72 -0.93
C ASP A 244 -10.95 29.20 -0.89
N ALA A 245 -10.43 28.64 -1.98
CA ALA A 245 -9.99 27.25 -2.15
C ALA A 245 -8.85 26.81 -1.19
N GLY A 246 -8.54 27.60 -0.15
CA GLY A 246 -7.51 27.33 0.85
C GLY A 246 -7.97 26.53 2.07
N VAL A 247 -9.26 26.20 2.19
CA VAL A 247 -9.80 25.48 3.38
C VAL A 247 -9.77 23.95 3.23
N LEU A 248 -9.51 23.42 2.02
CA LEU A 248 -9.42 21.97 1.80
C LEU A 248 -8.11 21.32 2.29
N LEU A 249 -7.20 22.10 2.89
CA LEU A 249 -5.90 21.63 3.37
C LEU A 249 -5.78 21.52 4.90
N ALA A 250 -6.73 22.05 5.66
CA ALA A 250 -6.73 21.92 7.13
C ALA A 250 -7.24 20.55 7.62
N ASP A 251 -8.09 19.88 6.83
CA ASP A 251 -8.64 18.56 7.19
C ASP A 251 -7.70 17.39 6.88
N LEU A 252 -6.62 17.62 6.11
CA LEU A 252 -5.60 16.61 5.79
C LEU A 252 -4.42 16.58 6.78
N TRP A 253 -4.29 17.59 7.64
CA TRP A 253 -3.27 17.64 8.67
C TRP A 253 -3.87 18.17 9.97
N GLY A 254 -4.19 17.25 10.88
CA GLY A 254 -4.60 17.54 12.25
C GLY A 254 -3.48 18.15 13.10
N ALA A 255 -3.06 19.38 12.77
CA ALA A 255 -2.25 20.22 13.62
C ALA A 255 -2.78 21.65 13.53
N GLU A 256 -3.23 22.18 14.67
CA GLU A 256 -3.53 23.59 14.83
C GLU A 256 -2.30 24.42 14.43
N MET A 257 -2.36 25.07 13.25
CA MET A 257 -1.47 26.16 12.91
C MET A 257 -1.88 27.38 13.74
N THR A 258 -1.33 27.47 14.96
CA THR A 258 -1.30 28.75 15.67
C THR A 258 -0.24 29.64 15.03
N GLU A 259 -0.62 30.89 14.79
CA GLU A 259 0.12 31.88 14.03
C GLU A 259 1.54 32.15 14.55
N ALA A 260 2.39 32.58 13.61
CA ALA A 260 3.70 33.24 13.76
C ALA A 260 4.94 32.35 13.92
N SER A 261 5.48 31.88 12.78
CA SER A 261 6.93 31.77 12.61
C SER A 261 7.33 31.99 11.14
N PRO A 262 8.24 32.93 10.82
CA PRO A 262 8.71 33.14 9.45
C PRO A 262 9.72 32.06 9.08
N TYR A 263 9.29 31.04 8.32
CA TYR A 263 10.18 29.98 7.85
C TYR A 263 11.06 30.46 6.68
N VAL A 264 12.36 30.21 6.77
CA VAL A 264 13.39 30.68 5.84
C VAL A 264 13.50 29.73 4.63
N PRO A 265 13.54 30.22 3.37
CA PRO A 265 13.53 29.40 2.14
C PRO A 265 14.65 28.36 1.96
N SER A 266 15.73 28.43 2.76
CA SER A 266 16.89 27.54 2.64
C SER A 266 16.67 26.13 3.22
N GLN A 267 15.51 25.85 3.83
CA GLN A 267 15.18 24.54 4.40
C GLN A 267 14.02 23.81 3.70
N MET A 268 13.54 24.29 2.55
CA MET A 268 12.55 23.52 1.79
C MET A 268 13.17 22.20 1.29
N SER A 269 12.57 21.08 1.70
CA SER A 269 12.93 19.77 1.17
C SER A 269 12.72 19.74 -0.36
N ALA A 270 13.52 18.94 -1.08
CA ALA A 270 13.34 18.75 -2.52
C ALA A 270 11.92 18.31 -2.89
N ARG A 271 11.23 17.60 -1.98
CA ARG A 271 9.83 17.19 -2.11
C ARG A 271 8.86 18.37 -2.03
N THR A 272 9.06 19.29 -1.09
CA THR A 272 8.29 20.53 -0.96
C THR A 272 8.46 21.42 -2.19
N ALA A 273 9.69 21.58 -2.67
CA ALA A 273 9.98 22.35 -3.87
C ALA A 273 9.38 21.73 -5.15
N ARG A 274 9.29 20.39 -5.22
CA ARG A 274 8.67 19.67 -6.35
C ARG A 274 7.15 19.80 -6.34
N LEU A 275 6.51 19.74 -5.17
CA LEU A 275 5.06 19.92 -5.02
C LEU A 275 4.63 21.34 -5.39
N ILE A 276 5.36 22.36 -4.91
CA ILE A 276 5.11 23.77 -5.29
C ILE A 276 5.20 23.96 -6.81
N ARG A 277 6.15 23.31 -7.49
CA ARG A 277 6.26 23.39 -8.97
C ARG A 277 5.12 22.67 -9.70
N ILE A 278 4.56 21.61 -9.11
CA ILE A 278 3.39 20.92 -9.68
C ILE A 278 2.14 21.79 -9.51
N GLU A 279 1.94 22.38 -8.35
CA GLU A 279 0.84 23.32 -8.08
C GLU A 279 0.89 24.53 -9.02
N GLN A 280 2.06 25.16 -9.18
CA GLN A 280 2.24 26.26 -10.14
C GLN A 280 1.94 25.86 -11.59
N LYS A 281 2.23 24.62 -11.98
CA LYS A 281 1.91 24.11 -13.32
C LYS A 281 0.42 23.83 -13.49
N LEU A 282 -0.26 23.35 -12.45
CA LEU A 282 -1.71 23.15 -12.45
C LEU A 282 -2.46 24.48 -12.51
N ASP A 283 -2.02 25.49 -11.78
CA ASP A 283 -2.60 26.85 -11.82
C ASP A 283 -2.41 27.50 -13.20
N ALA A 284 -1.25 27.31 -13.83
CA ALA A 284 -0.99 27.78 -15.18
C ALA A 284 -1.90 27.09 -16.22
N ILE A 285 -2.17 25.79 -16.05
CA ILE A 285 -3.10 25.04 -16.90
C ILE A 285 -4.53 25.55 -16.69
N SER A 286 -4.95 25.75 -15.43
CA SER A 286 -6.29 26.27 -15.09
C SER A 286 -6.50 27.67 -15.67
N THR A 287 -5.54 28.57 -15.51
CA THR A 287 -5.59 29.94 -16.05
C THR A 287 -5.70 29.95 -17.58
N LYS A 288 -4.98 29.04 -18.25
CA LYS A 288 -5.03 28.90 -19.71
C LYS A 288 -6.37 28.34 -20.18
N LEU A 289 -6.97 27.42 -19.41
CA LEU A 289 -8.31 26.90 -19.64
C LEU A 289 -9.37 28.01 -19.50
N ASP A 290 -9.28 28.82 -18.45
CA ASP A 290 -10.20 29.95 -18.20
C ASP A 290 -10.08 31.03 -19.30
N THR A 291 -8.86 31.30 -19.78
CA THR A 291 -8.62 32.23 -20.89
C THR A 291 -9.21 31.73 -22.20
N LEU A 292 -9.10 30.42 -22.47
CA LEU A 292 -9.70 29.79 -23.66
C LEU A 292 -11.23 29.78 -23.59
N LEU A 293 -11.80 29.54 -22.40
CA LEU A 293 -13.25 29.55 -22.19
C LEU A 293 -13.85 30.95 -22.27
N SER A 294 -13.10 31.98 -21.89
CA SER A 294 -13.54 33.40 -21.92
C SER A 294 -13.40 34.08 -23.28
N THR A 295 -12.63 33.51 -24.21
CA THR A 295 -12.41 34.06 -25.56
C THR A 295 -13.19 33.33 -26.66
N ALA A 296 -13.89 32.24 -26.32
CA ALA A 296 -14.70 31.49 -27.26
C ALA A 296 -16.00 32.27 -27.60
N PRO A 297 -16.28 32.56 -28.89
CA PRO A 297 -17.55 33.17 -29.29
C PRO A 297 -18.70 32.22 -28.95
N GLY A 298 -19.81 32.81 -28.48
CA GLY A 298 -20.95 32.10 -27.93
C GLY A 298 -21.36 30.84 -28.70
N ASN A 299 -21.43 29.74 -27.96
CA ASN A 299 -22.00 28.45 -28.33
C ASN A 299 -21.14 27.59 -29.26
N THR A 300 -20.03 27.07 -28.74
CA THR A 300 -19.56 25.72 -29.13
C THR A 300 -18.73 25.12 -28.00
N THR A 301 -19.25 24.05 -27.41
CA THR A 301 -18.53 23.19 -26.46
C THR A 301 -17.40 22.50 -27.22
N VAL A 302 -16.21 23.10 -27.29
CA VAL A 302 -15.01 22.36 -27.68
C VAL A 302 -14.54 21.63 -26.44
N ALA A 303 -15.13 20.46 -26.20
CA ALA A 303 -14.55 19.49 -25.29
C ALA A 303 -13.17 19.16 -25.85
N LEU A 304 -12.11 19.52 -25.12
CA LEU A 304 -10.77 19.04 -25.41
C LEU A 304 -10.87 17.52 -25.59
N THR A 305 -10.43 17.03 -26.73
CA THR A 305 -10.45 15.60 -26.98
C THR A 305 -9.53 14.94 -25.96
N GLN A 306 -9.86 13.70 -25.59
CA GLN A 306 -9.05 12.93 -24.66
C GLN A 306 -7.58 12.84 -25.12
N ASP A 307 -7.34 12.94 -26.42
CA ASP A 307 -6.01 12.92 -27.04
C ASP A 307 -5.24 14.24 -26.86
N GLU A 308 -5.92 15.39 -26.86
CA GLU A 308 -5.29 16.70 -26.56
C GLU A 308 -4.87 16.80 -25.09
N ILE A 309 -5.69 16.26 -24.18
CA ILE A 309 -5.36 16.18 -22.74
C ILE A 309 -4.17 15.22 -22.55
N LYS A 310 -4.19 14.04 -23.18
CA LYS A 310 -3.09 13.07 -23.12
C LYS A 310 -1.80 13.63 -23.72
N ALA A 311 -1.88 14.41 -24.79
CA ALA A 311 -0.73 15.05 -25.41
C ALA A 311 -0.11 16.12 -24.50
N ALA A 312 -0.94 16.95 -23.85
CA ALA A 312 -0.48 17.96 -22.90
C ALA A 312 0.19 17.34 -21.66
N VAL A 313 -0.40 16.28 -21.10
CA VAL A 313 0.18 15.55 -19.96
C VAL A 313 1.51 14.88 -20.36
N LYS A 314 1.57 14.25 -21.55
CA LYS A 314 2.81 13.64 -22.05
C LYS A 314 3.91 14.66 -22.33
N ALA A 315 3.58 15.84 -22.85
CA ALA A 315 4.54 16.93 -23.06
C ALA A 315 5.09 17.45 -21.73
N ALA A 316 4.21 17.68 -20.74
CA ALA A 316 4.61 18.12 -19.40
C ALA A 316 5.48 17.09 -18.65
N LEU A 317 5.27 15.80 -18.89
CA LEU A 317 6.10 14.72 -18.34
C LEU A 317 7.45 14.62 -19.04
N ARG A 318 7.52 14.82 -20.37
CA ARG A 318 8.78 14.78 -21.13
C ARG A 318 9.71 15.96 -20.81
N GLU A 319 9.17 17.15 -20.59
CA GLU A 319 9.95 18.32 -20.16
C GLU A 319 10.37 18.25 -18.68
N GLY A 320 9.81 17.31 -17.90
CA GLY A 320 10.21 17.01 -16.53
C GLY A 320 11.21 15.86 -16.38
N VAL A 321 11.69 15.30 -17.50
CA VAL A 321 12.78 14.31 -17.56
C VAL A 321 14.00 14.95 -18.22
N GLN A 322 14.67 15.82 -17.47
CA GLN A 322 16.12 16.05 -17.51
C GLN A 322 16.59 16.36 -16.09
#